data_AF-A0A7W1W0M1-F1
#
_entry.id   AF-A0A7W1W0M1-F1
#
_cell.length_a   1.000
_cell.length_b   1.000
_cell.length_c   1.000
_cell.angle_alpha   90.00
_cell.angle_beta   90.00
_cell.angle_gamma   90.00
#
_symmetry.space_group_name_H-M   'P 1'
#
loop_
_entity.id
_entity.type
_entity.pdbx_description
1 polymer ?
#
loop_
_entity_poly.entity_id
_entity_poly.type
_entity_poly.pdbx_seq_one_letter_code
_entity_poly.pdbx_strand_id
1 'polypeptide(L)'
;EVSGQKLLIRMSDSDWQKKNARYEGIIFTTTGETKEIAGYKCVKAEAKMNDGSSFYVYYTTDIIPENKEYDYHFRHLNGLPLEYELTQKNLTIRYTVSKINMNPVPASKFDVPTSGYREMTYDESKKMRMEK
;
A
#
# COMPACT_ATOMS: atom_id res chain seq x y z
N GLU A 1 15.18 5.78 -9.65
CA GLU A 1 16.55 6.04 -10.12
C GLU A 1 17.20 7.04 -9.20
N VAL A 2 18.51 6.92 -8.98
CA VAL A 2 19.29 7.92 -8.25
C VAL A 2 20.42 8.34 -9.17
N SER A 3 20.45 9.63 -9.53
CA SER A 3 21.48 10.19 -10.41
C SER A 3 21.63 9.42 -11.75
N GLY A 4 20.51 9.01 -12.36
CA GLY A 4 20.50 8.28 -13.64
C GLY A 4 20.80 6.78 -13.55
N GLN A 5 21.06 6.24 -12.35
CA GLN A 5 21.27 4.81 -12.16
C GLN A 5 20.00 4.11 -11.66
N LYS A 6 19.65 2.99 -12.31
CA LYS A 6 18.61 2.06 -11.85
C LYS A 6 19.14 1.23 -10.68
N LEU A 7 18.38 1.20 -9.59
CA LEU A 7 18.76 0.51 -8.35
C LEU A 7 17.77 -0.61 -8.06
N LEU A 8 18.29 -1.73 -7.58
CA LEU A 8 17.51 -2.84 -7.01
C LEU A 8 17.92 -2.94 -5.54
N ILE A 9 17.00 -2.59 -4.64
CA ILE A 9 17.24 -2.63 -3.20
C ILE A 9 16.70 -3.95 -2.65
N ARG A 10 17.58 -4.80 -2.16
CA ARG A 10 17.21 -6.04 -1.47
C ARG A 10 16.77 -5.69 -0.05
N MET A 11 15.57 -6.13 0.32
CA MET A 11 15.01 -5.98 1.67
C MET A 11 14.80 -7.37 2.27
N SER A 12 15.19 -7.54 3.53
CA SER A 12 14.74 -8.70 4.32
C SER A 12 13.31 -8.49 4.84
N ASP A 13 12.67 -9.55 5.32
CA ASP A 13 11.36 -9.46 5.99
C ASP A 13 11.41 -8.50 7.19
N SER A 14 12.53 -8.49 7.93
CA SER A 14 12.73 -7.57 9.06
C SER A 14 12.80 -6.11 8.60
N ASP A 15 13.49 -5.83 7.48
CA ASP A 15 13.55 -4.49 6.90
C ASP A 15 12.17 -4.03 6.45
N TRP A 16 11.41 -4.94 5.85
CA TRP A 16 10.06 -4.69 5.37
C TRP A 16 9.10 -4.36 6.51
N GLN A 17 9.13 -5.14 7.60
CA GLN A 17 8.36 -4.86 8.82
C GLN A 17 8.76 -3.52 9.44
N LYS A 18 10.05 -3.27 9.65
CA LYS A 18 10.55 -2.00 10.23
C LYS A 18 10.11 -0.78 9.41
N LYS A 19 10.19 -0.88 8.08
CA LYS A 19 9.78 0.21 7.18
C LYS A 19 8.29 0.54 7.30
N ASN A 20 7.46 -0.47 7.55
CA ASN A 20 6.00 -0.33 7.57
C ASN A 20 5.39 -0.33 8.99
N ALA A 21 6.22 -0.37 10.05
CA ALA A 21 5.78 -0.44 11.45
C ALA A 21 4.77 0.64 11.85
N ARG A 22 4.83 1.83 11.22
CA ARG A 22 3.88 2.93 11.47
C ARG A 22 2.41 2.57 11.17
N TYR A 23 2.17 1.54 10.37
CA TYR A 23 0.84 1.08 9.97
C TYR A 23 0.36 -0.13 10.78
N GLU A 24 1.19 -0.62 11.72
CA GLU A 24 0.76 -1.67 12.63
C GLU A 24 -0.35 -1.15 13.55
N GLY A 25 -1.34 -2.01 13.84
CA GLY A 25 -2.43 -1.66 14.75
C GLY A 25 -3.47 -0.68 14.21
N ILE A 26 -3.51 -0.38 12.89
CA ILE A 26 -4.60 0.44 12.33
C ILE A 26 -5.95 -0.23 12.62
N ILE A 27 -6.87 0.56 13.20
CA ILE A 27 -8.24 0.13 13.51
C ILE A 27 -9.20 0.78 12.51
N PHE A 28 -10.05 -0.04 11.88
CA PHE A 28 -11.08 0.43 10.96
C PHE A 28 -12.45 0.40 11.62
N THR A 29 -13.14 1.54 11.63
CA THR A 29 -14.52 1.68 12.14
C THR A 29 -15.45 2.09 11.01
N THR A 30 -16.44 1.26 10.68
CA THR A 30 -17.42 1.55 9.63
C THR A 30 -18.37 2.68 10.04
N THR A 31 -18.62 3.63 9.16
CA THR A 31 -19.47 4.81 9.45
C THR A 31 -20.90 4.68 8.91
N GLY A 32 -21.22 3.59 8.20
CA GLY A 32 -22.54 3.31 7.63
C GLY A 32 -22.82 3.97 6.28
N GLU A 33 -22.02 4.97 5.88
CA GLU A 33 -22.07 5.56 4.53
C GLU A 33 -21.73 4.49 3.48
N THR A 34 -22.47 4.48 2.37
CA THR A 34 -22.26 3.54 1.27
C THR A 34 -22.09 4.27 -0.06
N LYS A 35 -21.37 3.64 -0.98
CA LYS A 35 -21.11 4.15 -2.33
C LYS A 35 -20.87 2.98 -3.28
N GLU A 36 -21.29 3.10 -4.53
CA GLU A 36 -20.92 2.13 -5.56
C GLU A 36 -19.66 2.59 -6.28
N ILE A 37 -18.65 1.72 -6.38
CA ILE A 37 -17.36 2.02 -7.04
C ILE A 37 -16.98 0.82 -7.92
N ALA A 38 -16.72 1.07 -9.20
CA ALA A 38 -16.35 0.03 -10.17
C ALA A 38 -17.31 -1.18 -10.19
N GLY A 39 -18.60 -0.97 -9.90
CA GLY A 39 -19.64 -2.00 -9.84
C GLY A 39 -19.74 -2.75 -8.51
N TYR A 40 -19.01 -2.33 -7.47
CA TYR A 40 -19.05 -2.94 -6.15
C TYR A 40 -19.70 -2.02 -5.13
N LYS A 41 -20.51 -2.59 -4.25
CA LYS A 41 -21.04 -1.88 -3.08
C LYS A 41 -19.91 -1.71 -2.07
N CYS A 42 -19.61 -0.47 -1.75
CA CYS A 42 -18.62 -0.10 -0.75
C CYS A 42 -19.30 0.48 0.49
N VAL A 43 -18.70 0.21 1.65
CA VAL A 43 -18.97 0.89 2.91
C VAL A 43 -17.79 1.79 3.25
N LYS A 44 -18.06 2.93 3.89
CA LYS A 44 -17.03 3.83 4.38
C LYS A 44 -16.56 3.38 5.76
N ALA A 45 -15.25 3.45 5.98
CA ALA A 45 -14.65 3.32 7.30
C ALA A 45 -13.66 4.46 7.58
N GLU A 46 -13.59 4.84 8.85
CA GLU A 46 -12.50 5.63 9.41
C GLU A 46 -11.38 4.67 9.83
N ALA A 47 -10.18 4.90 9.32
CA ALA A 47 -8.96 4.23 9.72
C ALA A 47 -8.22 5.09 10.75
N LYS A 48 -8.03 4.58 11.97
CA LYS A 48 -7.27 5.26 13.03
C LYS A 48 -5.89 4.63 13.17
N MET A 49 -4.86 5.47 13.06
CA MET A 49 -3.46 5.09 13.23
C MET A 49 -3.01 5.29 14.69
N ASN A 50 -1.94 4.59 15.09
CA ASN A 50 -1.40 4.68 16.46
C ASN A 50 -0.83 6.06 16.81
N ASP A 51 -0.43 6.84 15.80
CA ASP A 51 0.03 8.22 15.98
C ASP A 51 -1.12 9.23 16.16
N GLY A 52 -2.36 8.76 16.21
CA GLY A 52 -3.57 9.56 16.36
C GLY A 52 -4.10 10.15 15.06
N SER A 53 -3.38 10.01 13.94
CA SER A 53 -3.88 10.41 12.63
C SER A 53 -4.99 9.47 12.15
N SER A 54 -5.89 9.98 11.31
CA SER A 54 -6.93 9.19 10.67
C SER A 54 -7.09 9.52 9.20
N PHE A 55 -7.63 8.55 8.46
CA PHE A 55 -8.03 8.71 7.07
C PHE A 55 -9.30 7.92 6.78
N TYR A 56 -10.00 8.26 5.71
CA TYR A 56 -11.20 7.55 5.29
C TYR A 56 -10.92 6.63 4.10
N VAL A 57 -11.62 5.50 4.09
CA VAL A 57 -11.60 4.52 3.01
C VAL A 57 -13.01 4.07 2.69
N TYR A 58 -13.36 3.99 1.41
CA TYR A 58 -14.46 3.19 0.92
C TYR A 58 -13.92 1.85 0.46
N TYR A 59 -14.49 0.77 0.99
CA TYR A 59 -14.04 -0.58 0.71
C TYR A 59 -15.22 -1.51 0.47
N THR A 60 -14.99 -2.55 -0.33
CA THR A 60 -15.97 -3.62 -0.53
C THR A 60 -15.59 -4.83 0.31
N THR A 61 -16.60 -5.48 0.89
CA THR A 61 -16.46 -6.76 1.60
C THR A 61 -16.53 -7.96 0.66
N ASP A 62 -16.90 -7.75 -0.61
CA ASP A 62 -17.11 -8.82 -1.59
C ASP A 62 -15.77 -9.41 -2.07
N ILE A 63 -14.68 -8.65 -1.92
CA ILE A 63 -13.33 -9.06 -2.27
C ILE A 63 -12.46 -8.94 -1.03
N ILE A 64 -11.91 -10.06 -0.58
CA ILE A 64 -10.98 -10.12 0.54
C ILE A 64 -9.63 -10.60 -0.01
N PRO A 65 -8.58 -9.75 -0.03
CA PRO A 65 -7.26 -10.17 -0.47
C PRO A 65 -6.73 -11.34 0.38
N GLU A 66 -6.30 -12.41 -0.27
CA GLU A 66 -5.63 -13.54 0.38
C GLU A 66 -4.29 -13.09 0.97
N ASN A 67 -3.51 -12.34 0.20
CA ASN A 67 -2.31 -11.69 0.67
C ASN A 67 -2.68 -10.42 1.43
N LYS A 68 -2.62 -10.44 2.76
CA LYS A 68 -2.83 -9.25 3.62
C LYS A 68 -1.63 -8.31 3.67
N GLU A 69 -0.49 -8.72 3.14
CA GLU A 69 0.77 -7.97 3.11
C GLU A 69 0.92 -7.08 1.87
N TYR A 70 -0.05 -7.11 0.95
CA TYR A 70 0.00 -6.34 -0.30
C TYR A 70 0.07 -4.83 -0.07
N ASP A 71 -0.60 -4.33 0.98
CA ASP A 71 -0.57 -2.94 1.40
C ASP A 71 -0.78 -2.85 2.92
N TYR A 72 0.23 -2.32 3.62
CA TYR A 72 0.23 -2.23 5.07
C TYR A 72 -0.81 -1.25 5.63
N HIS A 73 -1.28 -0.28 4.83
CA HIS A 73 -2.37 0.60 5.27
C HIS A 73 -3.65 -0.20 5.53
N PHE A 74 -3.84 -1.31 4.79
CA PHE A 74 -5.10 -2.05 4.74
C PHE A 74 -4.98 -3.49 5.24
N ARG A 75 -3.86 -3.86 5.88
CA ARG A 75 -3.61 -5.21 6.40
C ARG A 75 -4.76 -5.73 7.28
N HIS A 76 -5.31 -4.86 8.14
CA HIS A 76 -6.41 -5.18 9.05
C HIS A 76 -7.80 -4.85 8.48
N LEU A 77 -7.88 -4.40 7.22
CA LEU A 77 -9.16 -4.14 6.57
C LEU A 77 -9.78 -5.48 6.13
N ASN A 78 -11.04 -5.68 6.51
CA ASN A 78 -11.80 -6.86 6.11
C ASN A 78 -12.47 -6.64 4.74
N GLY A 79 -11.66 -6.39 3.73
CA GLY A 79 -12.10 -6.17 2.35
C GLY A 79 -11.04 -5.51 1.50
N LEU A 80 -11.44 -5.06 0.31
CA LEU A 80 -10.57 -4.39 -0.64
C LEU A 80 -10.89 -2.88 -0.66
N PRO A 81 -9.91 -1.98 -0.48
CA PRO A 81 -10.11 -0.54 -0.59
C PRO A 81 -10.33 -0.16 -2.07
N LEU A 82 -11.40 0.57 -2.34
CA LEU A 82 -11.76 1.03 -3.69
C LEU A 82 -11.65 2.55 -3.85
N GLU A 83 -11.71 3.30 -2.75
CA GLU A 83 -11.37 4.71 -2.74
C GLU A 83 -10.80 5.11 -1.38
N TYR A 84 -9.74 5.91 -1.36
CA TYR A 84 -9.16 6.45 -0.13
C TYR A 84 -8.38 7.73 -0.42
N GLU A 85 -8.17 8.53 0.63
CA GLU A 85 -7.38 9.76 0.55
C GLU A 85 -6.12 9.63 1.38
N LEU A 86 -4.99 10.04 0.80
CA LEU A 86 -3.73 10.19 1.52
C LEU A 86 -3.29 11.64 1.48
N THR A 87 -3.00 12.20 2.66
CA THR A 87 -2.46 13.56 2.79
C THR A 87 -0.95 13.47 3.02
N GLN A 88 -0.19 14.08 2.11
CA GLN A 88 1.27 14.24 2.26
C GLN A 88 1.60 15.73 2.29
N LYS A 89 2.06 16.22 3.44
CA LYS A 89 2.28 17.64 3.70
C LYS A 89 0.97 18.42 3.45
N ASN A 90 0.90 19.17 2.34
CA ASN A 90 -0.24 20.00 1.97
C ASN A 90 -0.98 19.47 0.72
N LEU A 91 -0.62 18.27 0.25
CA LEU A 91 -1.24 17.65 -0.92
C LEU A 91 -2.10 16.46 -0.49
N THR A 92 -3.41 16.57 -0.72
CA THR A 92 -4.35 15.46 -0.57
C THR A 92 -4.53 14.78 -1.93
N ILE A 93 -4.23 13.49 -1.99
CA ILE A 93 -4.42 12.66 -3.19
C ILE A 93 -5.54 11.68 -2.91
N ARG A 94 -6.59 11.72 -3.74
CA ARG A 94 -7.67 10.73 -3.73
C ARG A 94 -7.38 9.66 -4.77
N TYR A 95 -7.33 8.42 -4.32
CA TYR A 95 -7.19 7.24 -5.16
C TYR A 95 -8.58 6.63 -5.33
N THR A 96 -8.98 6.31 -6.56
CA THR A 96 -10.26 5.66 -6.87
C THR A 96 -10.04 4.56 -7.90
N VAL A 97 -10.50 3.34 -7.60
CA VAL A 97 -10.44 2.20 -8.52
C VAL A 97 -11.34 2.46 -9.72
N SER A 98 -10.77 2.32 -10.93
CA SER A 98 -11.51 2.47 -12.18
C SER A 98 -12.04 1.14 -12.74
N LYS A 99 -11.33 0.03 -12.49
CA LYS A 99 -11.69 -1.30 -12.98
C LYS A 99 -11.06 -2.39 -12.12
N ILE A 100 -11.78 -3.50 -11.94
CA ILE A 100 -11.29 -4.74 -11.32
C ILE A 100 -11.30 -5.86 -12.36
N ASN A 101 -10.25 -6.69 -12.38
CA ASN A 101 -10.13 -7.87 -13.24
C ASN A 101 -9.60 -9.05 -12.41
N MET A 102 -10.35 -10.16 -12.41
CA MET A 102 -10.02 -11.37 -11.65
C MET A 102 -9.28 -12.42 -12.47
N ASN A 103 -8.89 -12.11 -13.71
CA ASN A 103 -8.10 -13.00 -14.53
C ASN A 103 -6.75 -13.28 -13.85
N PRO A 104 -6.25 -14.53 -13.90
CA PRO A 104 -4.93 -14.87 -13.37
C PRO A 104 -3.84 -13.98 -13.96
N VAL A 105 -2.96 -13.48 -13.09
CA VAL A 105 -1.78 -12.73 -13.51
C VAL A 105 -0.64 -13.72 -13.78
N PRO A 106 0.03 -13.67 -14.95
CA PRO A 106 1.16 -14.56 -15.23
C PRO A 106 2.27 -14.42 -14.19
N ALA A 107 2.81 -15.54 -13.71
CA ALA A 107 3.89 -15.56 -12.71
C ALA A 107 5.11 -14.74 -13.15
N SER A 108 5.41 -14.71 -14.45
CA SER A 108 6.53 -13.94 -15.01
C SER A 108 6.39 -12.42 -14.85
N LYS A 109 5.20 -11.90 -14.55
CA LYS A 109 5.02 -10.49 -14.17
C LYS A 109 5.65 -10.16 -12.81
N PHE A 110 5.97 -11.17 -12.02
CA PHE A 110 6.60 -11.05 -10.71
C PHE A 110 8.09 -11.43 -10.75
N ASP A 111 8.66 -11.71 -11.92
CA ASP A 111 10.09 -12.00 -12.06
C ASP A 111 10.91 -10.75 -11.73
N VAL A 112 11.90 -10.92 -10.87
CA VAL A 112 12.82 -9.85 -10.49
C VAL A 112 13.81 -9.63 -11.63
N PRO A 113 14.03 -8.38 -12.10
CA PRO A 113 15.03 -8.10 -13.13
C PRO A 113 16.42 -8.59 -12.74
N THR A 114 17.08 -9.32 -13.65
CA THR A 114 18.40 -9.93 -13.42
C THR A 114 19.56 -9.10 -13.96
N SER A 115 19.30 -8.03 -14.72
CA SER A 115 20.33 -7.18 -15.32
C SER A 115 19.87 -5.73 -15.47
N GLY A 116 20.81 -4.81 -15.63
CA GLY A 116 20.53 -3.37 -15.82
C GLY A 116 20.20 -2.60 -14.53
N TYR A 117 20.40 -3.23 -13.36
CA TYR A 117 20.24 -2.61 -12.05
C TYR A 117 21.50 -2.80 -11.23
N ARG A 118 21.90 -1.77 -10.49
CA ARG A 118 22.88 -1.91 -9.41
C ARG A 118 22.15 -2.42 -8.17
N GLU A 119 22.52 -3.61 -7.72
CA GLU A 119 21.99 -4.16 -6.48
C GLU A 119 22.66 -3.50 -5.26
N MET A 120 21.88 -3.29 -4.20
CA MET A 120 22.34 -2.87 -2.88
C MET A 120 21.37 -3.33 -1.80
N THR A 121 21.84 -3.34 -0.56
CA THR A 121 21.03 -3.64 0.63
C THR A 121 20.18 -2.44 1.06
N TYR A 122 19.16 -2.72 1.88
CA TYR A 122 18.34 -1.66 2.48
C TYR A 122 19.18 -0.68 3.33
N ASP A 123 20.16 -1.16 4.08
CA ASP A 123 21.03 -0.31 4.90
C ASP A 123 21.92 0.61 4.08
N GLU A 124 22.52 0.11 2.99
CA GLU A 124 23.28 0.94 2.04
C GLU A 124 22.40 2.03 1.42
N SER A 125 21.16 1.69 1.06
CA SER A 125 20.22 2.65 0.49
C SER A 125 19.85 3.78 1.47
N LYS A 126 19.78 3.49 2.78
CA LYS A 126 19.49 4.50 3.81
C LYS A 126 20.65 5.47 3.96
N LYS A 127 21.89 4.97 4.02
CA LYS A 127 23.11 5.81 4.11
C LYS A 127 23.20 6.78 2.93
N MET A 128 22.98 6.27 1.70
CA MET A 128 23.00 7.08 0.48
C MET A 128 21.95 8.22 0.47
N ARG A 129 20.81 8.06 1.15
CA ARG A 129 19.78 9.11 1.28
C ARG A 129 20.09 10.14 2.37
N MET A 130 20.89 9.78 3.37
CA MET A 130 21.30 10.70 4.45
C MET A 130 22.49 11.58 4.06
N GLU A 131 23.30 11.12 3.10
CA GLU A 131 24.45 11.86 2.54
C GLU A 131 24.06 12.88 1.45
N LYS A 132 22.77 12.98 1.11
CA LYS A 132 22.19 13.97 0.19
C LYS A 132 21.35 14.98 0.94
#